data_AF-A0A1H8ETI0-F1
#
_entry.id   AF-A0A1H8ETI0-F1
#
_cell.length_a   1.000
_cell.length_b   1.000
_cell.length_c   1.000
_cell.angle_alpha   90.00
_cell.angle_beta   90.00
_cell.angle_gamma   90.00
#
_symmetry.space_group_name_H-M   'P 1'
#
loop_
_entity.id
_entity.type
_entity.pdbx_description
1 polymer ?
#
loop_
_entity_poly.entity_id
_entity_poly.type
_entity_poly.pdbx_seq_one_letter_code
_entity_poly.pdbx_strand_id
1 'polypeptide(L)'
;MTLLAVLCCAMTMVVMTACSNDDDNLAPGVDKKIVGNWFSDVSGMTYAKWNYGKTWQNTEFKTDGTGSTRIYYLIGDNAIGCEKIDFTYTASASGELTMTPTDRDVMTAKWQVVGDELRFGDGDDIDLSFKKTTSDMAAKFDTWSKTDGMIEVPQPAKYTVFVYGNAGGRMDDIIEKGFWEKIQKYLTDHNNVRVVCMYKYGKDEPDAGNPFKGKYAKPGDIVWFELTDKTDLNKIKESGLQAIGMGEEAKQLKICNPNTMRMFLEFSSLQCPAYEYVMGIWGHGSAFDAMNDVPGKYEIKNPTRGVMADEWVDDEWMDMYEMNDAMKAAGIDHFNTLMFHNCYMGNMETLTQARTFADYIFASAHVLSSNGELMTGFVRGLVETGDPVKAGGLMFEYSTPVWQNSYLAEDEGIIYNGDYKMIRTDKFEPIVDAAKQLCDRLLALYPTQKDAIDRATKSVYRVEPIRGNESLKFEWEKPFFDIADYAQLLAKETGDAELKTISATLDNAFKEAFIHYRDVNYSKEHLDHYTLSVCLLNHKYYSHNYHNVITPEPLNNYNEGYEKCDFHKLTGWGKWLDTNEQDLGNNPQKGSGGKLL
;
A
#
# COMPACT_ATOMS: atom_id res chain seq x y z
N MET A 1 12.56 -6.57 -47.77
CA MET A 1 11.63 -5.99 -46.77
C MET A 1 10.85 -7.05 -45.97
N THR A 2 10.84 -8.32 -46.37
CA THR A 2 10.09 -9.41 -45.70
C THR A 2 10.95 -10.33 -44.81
N LEU A 3 12.26 -10.07 -44.69
CA LEU A 3 13.18 -10.86 -43.85
C LEU A 3 13.45 -10.20 -42.48
N LEU A 4 13.35 -8.86 -42.40
CA LEU A 4 13.57 -8.10 -41.15
C LEU A 4 12.43 -8.29 -40.14
N ALA A 5 11.19 -8.47 -40.60
CA ALA A 5 10.02 -8.66 -39.73
C ALA A 5 9.94 -10.08 -39.14
N VAL A 6 10.61 -11.07 -39.76
CA VAL A 6 10.65 -12.46 -39.27
C VAL A 6 11.78 -12.65 -38.25
N LEU A 7 12.87 -11.87 -38.35
CA LEU A 7 13.97 -11.90 -37.39
C LEU A 7 13.61 -11.30 -36.02
N CYS A 8 12.71 -10.32 -35.96
CA CYS A 8 12.24 -9.75 -34.67
C CYS A 8 11.40 -10.72 -33.83
N CYS A 9 10.89 -11.81 -34.40
CA CYS A 9 10.02 -12.77 -33.69
C CYS A 9 10.73 -14.09 -33.30
N ALA A 10 12.00 -14.28 -33.67
CA ALA A 10 12.67 -15.59 -33.60
C ALA A 10 13.84 -15.69 -32.62
N MET A 11 14.16 -14.64 -31.86
CA MET A 11 15.31 -14.61 -30.96
C MET A 11 14.88 -14.58 -29.51
N THR A 12 15.14 -15.65 -28.75
CA THR A 12 15.24 -15.54 -27.29
C THR A 12 15.92 -16.77 -26.62
N MET A 13 16.51 -16.49 -25.44
CA MET A 13 16.84 -17.22 -24.18
C MET A 13 17.94 -18.28 -23.99
N VAL A 14 18.81 -17.97 -23.00
CA VAL A 14 19.74 -18.84 -22.26
C VAL A 14 19.06 -19.49 -21.03
N VAL A 15 19.53 -20.67 -20.63
CA VAL A 15 19.24 -21.34 -19.33
C VAL A 15 20.40 -21.14 -18.36
N MET A 16 20.10 -20.86 -17.08
CA MET A 16 21.09 -20.78 -16.01
C MET A 16 21.22 -22.12 -15.27
N THR A 17 22.39 -22.75 -15.32
CA THR A 17 22.79 -23.81 -14.40
C THR A 17 23.48 -23.19 -13.18
N ALA A 18 22.71 -22.76 -12.20
CA ALA A 18 23.23 -22.45 -10.87
C ALA A 18 22.89 -23.61 -9.94
N CYS A 19 23.82 -24.57 -9.82
CA CYS A 19 24.07 -25.48 -8.69
C CYS A 19 24.94 -26.66 -9.16
N SER A 20 26.25 -26.44 -9.22
CA SER A 20 27.22 -27.53 -9.08
C SER A 20 28.27 -27.09 -8.07
N ASN A 21 27.90 -27.10 -6.79
CA ASN A 21 28.91 -27.38 -5.79
C ASN A 21 29.04 -28.90 -5.75
N ASP A 22 30.19 -29.36 -6.23
CA ASP A 22 30.66 -30.74 -6.10
C ASP A 22 30.55 -31.22 -4.65
N ASP A 23 29.54 -32.06 -4.35
CA ASP A 23 29.58 -33.17 -3.39
C ASP A 23 28.19 -33.84 -3.31
N ASP A 24 27.75 -34.42 -4.43
CA ASP A 24 26.43 -35.04 -4.56
C ASP A 24 26.45 -36.56 -4.28
N ASN A 25 26.23 -36.93 -3.02
CA ASN A 25 25.49 -38.16 -2.72
C ASN A 25 23.99 -37.86 -2.83
N LEU A 26 23.50 -37.76 -4.07
CA LEU A 26 22.08 -37.56 -4.35
C LEU A 26 21.28 -38.85 -4.10
N ALA A 27 20.09 -38.69 -3.54
CA ALA A 27 19.15 -39.79 -3.36
C ALA A 27 18.78 -40.43 -4.72
N PRO A 28 18.68 -41.78 -4.82
CA PRO A 28 18.34 -42.45 -6.07
C PRO A 28 16.89 -42.12 -6.48
N GLY A 29 16.70 -41.60 -7.69
CA GLY A 29 15.37 -41.45 -8.31
C GLY A 29 15.04 -40.10 -8.95
N VAL A 30 15.93 -39.11 -8.92
CA VAL A 30 15.70 -37.81 -9.58
C VAL A 30 16.01 -37.94 -11.08
N ASP A 31 14.99 -37.80 -11.92
CA ASP A 31 15.12 -37.76 -13.38
C ASP A 31 15.86 -36.49 -13.81
N LYS A 32 16.92 -36.63 -14.61
CA LYS A 32 17.87 -35.56 -14.98
C LYS A 32 17.36 -34.63 -16.10
N LYS A 33 16.09 -34.73 -16.48
CA LYS A 33 15.55 -34.02 -17.65
C LYS A 33 15.05 -32.61 -17.29
N ILE A 34 15.68 -31.60 -17.89
CA ILE A 34 15.12 -30.23 -17.96
C ILE A 34 13.88 -30.27 -18.86
N VAL A 35 12.76 -29.78 -18.36
CA VAL A 35 11.54 -29.57 -19.17
C VAL A 35 11.23 -28.06 -19.14
N GLY A 36 11.22 -27.42 -20.30
CA GLY A 36 10.91 -26.00 -20.46
C GLY A 36 9.96 -25.77 -21.64
N ASN A 37 9.02 -24.84 -21.48
CA ASN A 37 8.08 -24.41 -22.53
C ASN A 37 8.02 -22.88 -22.62
N TRP A 38 7.61 -22.39 -23.78
CA TRP A 38 7.73 -21.00 -24.20
C TRP A 38 6.39 -20.29 -24.38
N PHE A 39 6.38 -18.99 -24.06
CA PHE A 39 5.28 -18.07 -24.34
C PHE A 39 5.81 -16.83 -25.07
N SER A 40 5.25 -16.53 -26.23
CA SER A 40 5.40 -15.24 -26.90
C SER A 40 3.99 -14.72 -27.12
N ASP A 41 3.71 -13.53 -26.60
CA ASP A 41 2.46 -12.87 -26.93
C ASP A 41 2.62 -12.09 -28.25
N VAL A 42 1.48 -11.66 -28.79
CA VAL A 42 1.39 -10.98 -30.10
C VAL A 42 1.99 -9.56 -30.08
N SER A 43 2.48 -9.09 -28.93
CA SER A 43 3.04 -7.73 -28.73
C SER A 43 4.56 -7.65 -28.92
N GLY A 44 5.25 -8.79 -29.01
CA GLY A 44 6.72 -8.85 -29.17
C GLY A 44 7.49 -9.06 -27.85
N MET A 45 6.79 -9.33 -26.75
CA MET A 45 7.39 -9.75 -25.47
C MET A 45 7.54 -11.28 -25.45
N THR A 46 8.68 -11.79 -25.00
CA THR A 46 8.93 -13.24 -24.91
C THR A 46 9.26 -13.66 -23.48
N TYR A 47 8.59 -14.70 -23.01
CA TYR A 47 8.72 -15.32 -21.69
C TYR A 47 9.13 -16.79 -21.83
N ALA A 48 10.15 -17.24 -21.10
CA ALA A 48 10.44 -18.66 -20.96
C ALA A 48 10.35 -19.05 -19.50
N LYS A 49 9.75 -20.22 -19.31
CA LYS A 49 9.64 -20.86 -18.01
C LYS A 49 10.43 -22.15 -18.04
N TRP A 50 11.33 -22.26 -17.07
CA TRP A 50 12.20 -23.42 -16.88
C TRP A 50 11.84 -24.10 -15.57
N ASN A 51 11.82 -25.43 -15.55
CA ASN A 51 11.78 -26.21 -14.31
C ASN A 51 13.04 -27.08 -14.24
N TYR A 52 13.81 -26.94 -13.16
CA TYR A 52 14.90 -27.85 -12.81
C TYR A 52 14.74 -28.29 -11.35
N GLY A 53 14.23 -29.49 -11.15
CA GLY A 53 13.95 -30.01 -9.80
C GLY A 53 13.02 -29.08 -9.00
N LYS A 54 13.58 -28.45 -7.95
CA LYS A 54 12.90 -27.53 -7.03
C LYS A 54 13.04 -26.04 -7.40
N THR A 55 13.62 -25.75 -8.55
CA THR A 55 13.91 -24.40 -9.02
C THR A 55 13.10 -24.09 -10.29
N TRP A 56 12.46 -22.92 -10.35
CA TRP A 56 11.89 -22.38 -11.58
C TRP A 56 12.54 -21.05 -11.94
N GLN A 57 12.56 -20.68 -13.22
CA GLN A 57 13.15 -19.43 -13.68
C GLN A 57 12.21 -18.78 -14.68
N ASN A 58 12.02 -17.46 -14.55
CA ASN A 58 11.31 -16.62 -15.51
C ASN A 58 12.27 -15.57 -16.04
N THR A 59 12.48 -15.55 -17.36
CA THR A 59 13.39 -14.59 -17.98
C THR A 59 12.65 -13.76 -19.02
N GLU A 60 12.80 -12.45 -18.89
CA GLU A 60 12.28 -11.42 -19.78
C GLU A 60 13.43 -10.83 -20.59
N PHE A 61 13.24 -10.72 -21.90
CA PHE A 61 14.14 -10.00 -22.80
C PHE A 61 13.37 -8.86 -23.46
N LYS A 62 13.93 -7.66 -23.39
CA LYS A 62 13.36 -6.46 -23.98
C LYS A 62 14.05 -6.15 -25.30
N THR A 63 13.33 -5.49 -26.19
CA THR A 63 13.80 -5.14 -27.54
C THR A 63 14.92 -4.09 -27.54
N ASP A 64 15.14 -3.41 -26.41
CA ASP A 64 16.21 -2.43 -26.22
C ASP A 64 17.58 -3.04 -25.85
N GLY A 65 17.69 -4.37 -25.80
CA GLY A 65 18.93 -5.08 -25.44
C GLY A 65 19.13 -5.27 -23.94
N THR A 66 18.11 -4.97 -23.13
CA THR A 66 18.08 -5.28 -21.69
C THR A 66 17.21 -6.48 -21.39
N GLY A 67 17.48 -7.16 -20.29
CA GLY A 67 16.63 -8.24 -19.81
C GLY A 67 16.71 -8.39 -18.31
N SER A 68 15.76 -9.15 -17.78
CA SER A 68 15.75 -9.50 -16.37
C SER A 68 15.43 -10.98 -16.24
N THR A 69 16.08 -11.66 -15.31
CA THR A 69 15.70 -13.02 -14.94
C THR A 69 15.32 -13.06 -13.47
N ARG A 70 14.29 -13.82 -13.17
CA ARG A 70 13.90 -14.18 -11.82
C ARG A 70 14.11 -15.68 -11.67
N ILE A 71 15.03 -16.06 -10.81
CA ILE A 71 15.29 -17.44 -10.43
C ILE A 71 14.59 -17.69 -9.12
N TYR A 72 13.84 -18.76 -9.06
CA TYR A 72 13.03 -19.11 -7.92
C TYR A 72 13.41 -20.52 -7.49
N TYR A 73 13.59 -20.75 -6.21
CA TYR A 73 14.01 -22.06 -5.71
C TYR A 73 13.29 -22.39 -4.42
N LEU A 74 12.92 -23.66 -4.25
CA LEU A 74 12.35 -24.12 -2.99
C LEU A 74 13.46 -24.38 -1.97
N ILE A 75 13.34 -23.77 -0.79
CA ILE A 75 14.09 -24.12 0.41
C ILE A 75 13.23 -25.13 1.19
N GLY A 76 13.61 -26.40 1.17
CA GLY A 76 12.78 -27.48 1.71
C GLY A 76 11.57 -27.79 0.81
N ASP A 77 10.42 -28.13 1.42
CA ASP A 77 9.17 -28.43 0.69
C ASP A 77 8.18 -27.25 0.69
N ASN A 78 8.45 -26.17 1.43
CA ASN A 78 7.43 -25.16 1.76
C ASN A 78 7.79 -23.71 1.46
N ALA A 79 9.02 -23.38 1.09
CA ALA A 79 9.43 -21.99 1.01
C ALA A 79 10.13 -21.64 -0.28
N ILE A 80 9.88 -20.43 -0.78
CA ILE A 80 10.31 -19.95 -2.09
C ILE A 80 11.36 -18.86 -1.87
N GLY A 81 12.62 -19.12 -2.25
CA GLY A 81 13.61 -18.08 -2.52
C GLY A 81 13.40 -17.52 -3.92
N CYS A 82 13.64 -16.22 -4.11
CA CYS A 82 13.59 -15.55 -5.40
C CYS A 82 14.81 -14.64 -5.55
N GLU A 83 15.46 -14.72 -6.70
CA GLU A 83 16.60 -13.91 -7.06
C GLU A 83 16.31 -13.21 -8.38
N LYS A 84 16.33 -11.88 -8.40
CA LYS A 84 16.22 -11.09 -9.63
C LYS A 84 17.60 -10.65 -10.09
N ILE A 85 17.92 -10.92 -11.35
CA ILE A 85 19.17 -10.53 -12.00
C ILE A 85 18.82 -9.69 -13.22
N ASP A 86 19.19 -8.43 -13.19
CA ASP A 86 19.09 -7.54 -14.35
C ASP A 86 20.39 -7.62 -15.16
N PHE A 87 20.25 -7.73 -16.49
CA PHE A 87 21.37 -7.91 -17.40
C PHE A 87 21.18 -7.12 -18.70
N THR A 88 22.30 -6.81 -19.35
CA THR A 88 22.31 -6.46 -20.78
C THR A 88 22.62 -7.70 -21.58
N TYR A 89 22.17 -7.77 -22.84
CA TYR A 89 22.46 -8.92 -23.68
C TYR A 89 22.80 -8.53 -25.12
N THR A 90 23.62 -9.36 -25.76
CA THR A 90 23.91 -9.29 -27.18
C THR A 90 23.75 -10.67 -27.80
N ALA A 91 23.03 -10.76 -28.92
CA ALA A 91 22.91 -11.97 -29.70
C ALA A 91 23.68 -11.79 -31.00
N SER A 92 24.70 -12.62 -31.22
CA SER A 92 25.45 -12.62 -32.47
C SER A 92 24.70 -13.37 -33.57
N ALA A 93 24.89 -12.93 -34.81
CA ALA A 93 24.38 -13.64 -36.00
C ALA A 93 25.03 -15.02 -36.17
N SER A 94 26.14 -15.31 -35.46
CA SER A 94 26.87 -16.56 -35.48
C SER A 94 26.34 -17.62 -34.50
N GLY A 95 25.22 -17.37 -33.82
CA GLY A 95 24.63 -18.37 -32.93
C GLY A 95 25.14 -18.30 -31.49
N GLU A 96 25.65 -17.16 -31.03
CA GLU A 96 26.12 -16.98 -29.65
C GLU A 96 25.35 -15.86 -28.96
N LEU A 97 24.75 -16.15 -27.80
CA LEU A 97 24.05 -15.19 -26.95
C LEU A 97 24.93 -14.91 -25.73
N THR A 98 25.31 -13.64 -25.54
CA THR A 98 26.07 -13.15 -24.38
C THR A 98 25.15 -12.34 -23.48
N MET A 99 25.08 -12.70 -22.21
CA MET A 99 24.38 -11.97 -21.16
C MET A 99 25.40 -11.39 -20.19
N THR A 100 25.25 -10.13 -19.85
CA THR A 100 26.13 -9.39 -18.94
C THR A 100 25.29 -8.88 -17.77
N PRO A 101 25.16 -9.69 -16.71
CA PRO A 101 24.58 -9.27 -15.44
C PRO A 101 25.33 -8.09 -14.83
N THR A 102 24.66 -7.32 -13.98
CA THR A 102 25.27 -6.18 -13.30
C THR A 102 26.18 -6.56 -12.12
N ASP A 103 25.98 -7.75 -11.54
CA ASP A 103 26.59 -8.18 -10.28
C ASP A 103 27.20 -9.59 -10.36
N ARG A 104 27.32 -10.16 -11.56
CA ARG A 104 27.80 -11.54 -11.81
C ARG A 104 28.62 -11.64 -13.08
N ASP A 105 29.31 -12.77 -13.22
CA ASP A 105 30.11 -13.07 -14.41
C ASP A 105 29.27 -13.10 -15.69
N VAL A 106 29.91 -12.69 -16.79
CA VAL A 106 29.33 -12.73 -18.14
C VAL A 106 29.06 -14.17 -18.53
N MET A 107 27.87 -14.42 -19.07
CA MET A 107 27.42 -15.75 -19.47
C MET A 107 27.26 -15.81 -20.99
N THR A 108 27.69 -16.92 -21.59
CA THR A 108 27.60 -17.16 -23.05
C THR A 108 26.95 -18.50 -23.33
N ALA A 109 26.05 -18.56 -24.32
CA ALA A 109 25.44 -19.81 -24.78
C ALA A 109 25.37 -19.88 -26.31
N LYS A 110 25.60 -21.07 -26.87
CA LYS A 110 25.38 -21.36 -28.29
C LYS A 110 23.93 -21.71 -28.57
N TRP A 111 23.41 -21.20 -29.68
CA TRP A 111 22.05 -21.44 -30.15
C TRP A 111 22.03 -21.79 -31.64
N GLN A 112 21.08 -22.65 -32.02
CA GLN A 112 20.82 -23.00 -33.42
C GLN A 112 19.32 -23.21 -33.65
N VAL A 113 18.82 -22.83 -34.83
CA VAL A 113 17.45 -23.14 -35.24
C VAL A 113 17.48 -24.33 -36.21
N VAL A 114 16.80 -25.42 -35.85
CA VAL A 114 16.65 -26.64 -36.64
C VAL A 114 15.17 -26.85 -36.96
N GLY A 115 14.73 -26.43 -38.15
CA GLY A 115 13.32 -26.45 -38.51
C GLY A 115 12.52 -25.40 -37.72
N ASP A 116 11.43 -25.83 -37.06
CA ASP A 116 10.63 -25.00 -36.15
C ASP A 116 11.13 -25.07 -34.69
N GLU A 117 12.29 -25.71 -34.48
CA GLU A 117 12.86 -25.93 -33.16
C GLU A 117 14.12 -25.08 -32.93
N LEU A 118 14.15 -24.34 -31.83
CA LEU A 118 15.34 -23.62 -31.36
C LEU A 118 16.08 -24.51 -30.36
N ARG A 119 17.37 -24.75 -30.57
CA ARG A 119 18.21 -25.59 -29.72
C ARG A 119 19.34 -24.80 -29.06
N PHE A 120 19.63 -25.10 -27.80
CA PHE A 120 20.72 -24.52 -27.02
C PHE A 120 21.58 -25.61 -26.38
N GLY A 121 22.90 -25.43 -26.42
CA GLY A 121 23.86 -26.37 -25.84
C GLY A 121 25.25 -26.28 -26.48
N ASP A 122 26.27 -26.72 -25.75
CA ASP A 122 27.65 -26.84 -26.25
C ASP A 122 27.97 -28.20 -26.91
N GLY A 123 26.95 -29.06 -27.04
CA GLY A 123 27.03 -30.34 -27.75
C GLY A 123 27.28 -31.58 -26.88
N ASP A 124 27.69 -31.40 -25.61
CA ASP A 124 28.19 -32.53 -24.81
C ASP A 124 27.37 -32.90 -23.55
N ASP A 125 26.56 -32.00 -22.93
CA ASP A 125 25.84 -32.38 -21.69
C ASP A 125 24.43 -31.77 -21.45
N ILE A 126 24.03 -30.71 -22.17
CA ILE A 126 22.68 -30.12 -22.07
C ILE A 126 22.22 -29.71 -23.47
N ASP A 127 21.34 -30.52 -24.07
CA ASP A 127 20.65 -30.19 -25.32
C ASP A 127 19.21 -29.78 -24.99
N LEU A 128 18.95 -28.48 -25.00
CA LEU A 128 17.60 -27.96 -24.86
C LEU A 128 17.00 -27.76 -26.24
N SER A 129 15.79 -28.23 -26.48
CA SER A 129 15.06 -28.06 -27.75
C SER A 129 13.68 -27.44 -27.51
N PHE A 130 13.37 -26.36 -28.20
CA PHE A 130 12.15 -25.58 -28.03
C PHE A 130 11.34 -25.52 -29.30
N LYS A 131 10.02 -25.70 -29.19
CA LYS A 131 9.11 -25.64 -30.33
C LYS A 131 8.11 -24.51 -30.15
N LYS A 132 7.76 -23.82 -31.23
CA LYS A 132 6.75 -22.75 -31.21
C LYS A 132 5.39 -23.29 -30.73
N THR A 133 4.88 -22.75 -29.62
CA THR A 133 3.59 -23.14 -29.01
C THR A 133 2.39 -22.74 -29.89
N THR A 134 1.41 -23.63 -30.03
CA THR A 134 0.08 -23.30 -30.59
C THR A 134 -0.97 -23.21 -29.48
N SER A 135 -2.12 -22.59 -29.73
CA SER A 135 -3.23 -22.49 -28.76
C SER A 135 -3.67 -23.86 -28.22
N ASP A 136 -3.62 -24.90 -29.07
CA ASP A 136 -3.92 -26.28 -28.68
C ASP A 136 -2.84 -26.91 -27.79
N MET A 137 -1.57 -26.53 -27.98
CA MET A 137 -0.46 -26.98 -27.13
C MET A 137 -0.52 -26.33 -25.75
N ALA A 138 -0.93 -25.05 -25.65
CA ALA A 138 -1.17 -24.38 -24.38
C ALA A 138 -2.29 -25.05 -23.56
N ALA A 139 -3.42 -25.38 -24.20
CA ALA A 139 -4.52 -26.08 -23.53
C ALA A 139 -4.16 -27.51 -23.07
N LYS A 140 -3.33 -28.21 -23.85
CA LYS A 140 -2.82 -29.54 -23.47
C LYS A 140 -1.78 -29.46 -22.34
N PHE A 141 -1.00 -28.38 -22.27
CA PHE A 141 -0.03 -28.15 -21.21
C PHE A 141 -0.69 -27.95 -19.84
N ASP A 142 -1.78 -27.18 -19.77
CA ASP A 142 -2.60 -27.05 -18.55
C ASP A 142 -3.18 -28.38 -18.07
N THR A 143 -3.43 -29.30 -19.00
CA THR A 143 -3.94 -30.65 -18.69
C THR A 143 -2.79 -31.56 -18.25
N TRP A 144 -1.62 -31.42 -18.86
CA TRP A 144 -0.42 -32.21 -18.60
C TRP A 144 0.26 -31.84 -17.27
N SER A 145 0.32 -30.54 -16.90
CA SER A 145 0.89 -30.11 -15.60
C SER A 145 0.09 -30.63 -14.40
N LYS A 146 -1.22 -30.89 -14.59
CA LYS A 146 -2.12 -31.43 -13.56
C LYS A 146 -1.98 -32.94 -13.36
N THR A 147 -1.36 -33.66 -14.30
CA THR A 147 -1.32 -35.14 -14.29
C THR A 147 -0.01 -35.73 -13.78
N ASP A 148 1.14 -35.03 -13.89
CA ASP A 148 2.47 -35.59 -13.59
C ASP A 148 3.08 -35.19 -12.23
N GLY A 149 2.29 -34.68 -11.28
CA GLY A 149 2.78 -34.41 -9.90
C GLY A 149 3.91 -33.38 -9.80
N MET A 150 4.13 -32.60 -10.86
CA MET A 150 5.00 -31.41 -10.85
C MET A 150 4.34 -30.31 -10.02
N ILE A 151 5.17 -29.54 -9.29
CA ILE A 151 4.80 -28.45 -8.38
C ILE A 151 3.58 -27.68 -8.91
N GLU A 152 2.48 -27.65 -8.13
CA GLU A 152 1.28 -26.87 -8.46
C GLU A 152 1.67 -25.40 -8.65
N VAL A 153 1.69 -24.94 -9.90
CA VAL A 153 1.90 -23.53 -10.20
C VAL A 153 0.61 -22.80 -9.81
N PRO A 154 0.66 -21.90 -8.81
CA PRO A 154 -0.55 -21.20 -8.36
C PRO A 154 -1.14 -20.43 -9.54
N GLN A 155 -2.41 -20.67 -9.84
CA GLN A 155 -3.12 -19.92 -10.87
C GLN A 155 -3.44 -18.51 -10.32
N PRO A 156 -3.42 -17.47 -11.17
CA PRO A 156 -3.84 -16.15 -10.76
C PRO A 156 -5.29 -16.15 -10.28
N ALA A 157 -5.51 -15.67 -9.06
CA ALA A 157 -6.85 -15.36 -8.56
C ALA A 157 -7.40 -14.11 -9.26
N LYS A 158 -8.69 -13.85 -9.13
CA LYS A 158 -9.24 -12.56 -9.52
C LYS A 158 -8.63 -11.43 -8.68
N TYR A 159 -8.63 -11.60 -7.37
CA TYR A 159 -8.00 -10.66 -6.43
C TYR A 159 -7.07 -11.36 -5.45
N THR A 160 -5.94 -10.71 -5.16
CA THR A 160 -5.16 -10.98 -3.95
C THR A 160 -5.23 -9.75 -3.04
N VAL A 161 -5.68 -9.95 -1.81
CA VAL A 161 -5.76 -8.94 -0.76
C VAL A 161 -4.53 -9.09 0.14
N PHE A 162 -3.66 -8.10 0.09
CA PHE A 162 -2.55 -7.94 1.01
C PHE A 162 -3.02 -7.22 2.28
N VAL A 163 -2.76 -7.80 3.45
CA VAL A 163 -3.01 -7.16 4.74
C VAL A 163 -1.68 -7.03 5.46
N TYR A 164 -1.24 -5.80 5.67
CA TYR A 164 0.08 -5.49 6.18
C TYR A 164 -0.03 -4.51 7.34
N GLY A 165 0.56 -4.82 8.49
CA GLY A 165 0.44 -3.91 9.61
C GLY A 165 0.97 -4.35 10.97
N ASN A 166 0.72 -3.47 11.93
CA ASN A 166 0.98 -3.59 13.35
C ASN A 166 0.03 -2.65 14.09
N ALA A 167 -0.62 -3.13 15.15
CA ALA A 167 -1.58 -2.34 15.91
C ALA A 167 -1.21 -2.24 17.40
N GLY A 168 -0.03 -2.70 17.80
CA GLY A 168 0.36 -2.65 19.21
C GLY A 168 -0.26 -3.73 20.07
N GLY A 169 0.41 -4.05 21.19
CA GLY A 169 0.13 -5.22 22.03
C GLY A 169 -1.34 -5.35 22.47
N ARG A 170 -2.01 -4.21 22.65
CA ARG A 170 -3.41 -4.11 23.09
C ARG A 170 -4.44 -4.23 21.98
N MET A 171 -4.07 -4.04 20.71
CA MET A 171 -4.96 -4.14 19.55
C MET A 171 -4.66 -5.33 18.64
N ASP A 172 -3.65 -6.15 19.00
CA ASP A 172 -3.37 -7.41 18.31
C ASP A 172 -4.59 -8.34 18.28
N ASP A 173 -5.42 -8.35 19.33
CA ASP A 173 -6.63 -9.19 19.33
C ASP A 173 -7.74 -8.65 18.40
N ILE A 174 -7.65 -7.39 17.98
CA ILE A 174 -8.59 -6.76 17.05
C ILE A 174 -8.40 -7.33 15.64
N ILE A 175 -7.17 -7.49 15.14
CA ILE A 175 -6.96 -8.09 13.82
C ILE A 175 -7.30 -9.58 13.83
N GLU A 176 -6.96 -10.28 14.91
CA GLU A 176 -7.22 -11.71 15.07
C GLU A 176 -8.72 -12.03 15.06
N LYS A 177 -9.48 -11.45 16.00
CA LYS A 177 -10.91 -11.73 16.16
C LYS A 177 -11.77 -10.91 15.21
N GLY A 178 -11.32 -9.70 14.90
CA GLY A 178 -12.04 -8.73 14.10
C GLY A 178 -11.96 -9.01 12.61
N PHE A 179 -10.87 -9.61 12.14
CA PHE A 179 -10.64 -9.94 10.75
C PHE A 179 -10.37 -11.43 10.52
N TRP A 180 -9.24 -11.97 10.99
CA TRP A 180 -8.79 -13.32 10.60
C TRP A 180 -9.83 -14.41 10.90
N GLU A 181 -10.29 -14.52 12.15
CA GLU A 181 -11.26 -15.54 12.56
C GLU A 181 -12.60 -15.42 11.81
N LYS A 182 -13.01 -14.19 11.43
CA LYS A 182 -14.32 -13.95 10.80
C LYS A 182 -14.32 -14.21 9.30
N ILE A 183 -13.22 -13.87 8.62
CA ILE A 183 -13.16 -13.93 7.16
C ILE A 183 -12.86 -15.34 6.64
N GLN A 184 -12.14 -16.18 7.39
CA GLN A 184 -11.71 -17.53 6.99
C GLN A 184 -12.79 -18.34 6.29
N LYS A 185 -13.99 -18.43 6.89
CA LYS A 185 -15.10 -19.24 6.37
C LYS A 185 -15.61 -18.83 4.98
N TYR A 186 -15.22 -17.65 4.49
CA TYR A 186 -15.58 -17.15 3.16
C TYR A 186 -14.49 -17.42 2.11
N LEU A 187 -13.26 -17.76 2.53
CA LEU A 187 -12.09 -17.90 1.66
C LEU A 187 -11.94 -19.36 1.17
N THR A 188 -12.95 -19.84 0.43
CA THR A 188 -13.01 -21.23 -0.06
C THR A 188 -12.60 -21.39 -1.52
N ASP A 189 -12.64 -20.32 -2.33
CA ASP A 189 -12.29 -20.33 -3.75
C ASP A 189 -11.00 -19.54 -4.01
N HIS A 190 -9.91 -20.28 -4.19
CA HIS A 190 -8.57 -19.74 -4.42
C HIS A 190 -8.43 -19.07 -5.80
N ASN A 191 -9.37 -19.27 -6.73
CA ASN A 191 -9.37 -18.57 -8.02
C ASN A 191 -10.11 -17.22 -7.96
N ASN A 192 -10.87 -16.95 -6.90
CA ASN A 192 -11.63 -15.72 -6.75
C ASN A 192 -10.88 -14.69 -5.90
N VAL A 193 -10.79 -14.92 -4.58
CA VAL A 193 -10.13 -13.99 -3.65
C VAL A 193 -9.16 -14.76 -2.76
N ARG A 194 -7.90 -14.35 -2.78
CA ARG A 194 -6.86 -14.83 -1.86
C ARG A 194 -6.50 -13.71 -0.89
N VAL A 195 -6.14 -14.08 0.34
CA VAL A 195 -5.75 -13.11 1.38
C VAL A 195 -4.39 -13.51 1.91
N VAL A 196 -3.43 -12.59 1.89
CA VAL A 196 -2.10 -12.79 2.48
C VAL A 196 -1.87 -11.75 3.54
N CYS A 197 -1.53 -12.20 4.73
CA CYS A 197 -1.31 -11.34 5.89
C CYS A 197 0.19 -11.32 6.22
N MET A 198 0.74 -10.13 6.48
CA MET A 198 1.96 -9.96 7.27
C MET A 198 1.68 -9.00 8.41
N TYR A 199 1.80 -9.50 9.64
CA TYR A 199 1.45 -8.74 10.82
C TYR A 199 2.53 -8.88 11.88
N LYS A 200 2.95 -7.76 12.47
CA LYS A 200 3.89 -7.73 13.57
C LYS A 200 3.14 -7.51 14.88
N TYR A 201 3.39 -8.36 15.87
CA TYR A 201 2.78 -8.25 17.19
C TYR A 201 3.48 -7.18 18.02
N GLY A 202 2.70 -6.40 18.76
CA GLY A 202 3.22 -5.28 19.54
C GLY A 202 3.96 -5.69 20.81
N LYS A 203 4.44 -4.69 21.56
CA LYS A 203 5.12 -4.89 22.84
C LYS A 203 4.14 -5.38 23.92
N ASP A 204 4.67 -6.12 24.89
CA ASP A 204 3.97 -6.33 26.16
C ASP A 204 4.22 -5.08 27.02
N GLU A 205 3.16 -4.35 27.37
CA GLU A 205 3.32 -3.17 28.19
C GLU A 205 3.54 -3.56 29.66
N PRO A 206 4.48 -2.91 30.37
CA PRO A 206 4.80 -3.25 31.76
C PRO A 206 3.72 -2.85 32.77
N ASP A 207 2.68 -2.10 32.37
CA ASP A 207 1.57 -1.70 33.24
C ASP A 207 0.50 -2.79 33.33
N ALA A 208 0.17 -3.22 34.55
CA ALA A 208 -0.79 -4.29 34.83
C ALA A 208 -2.22 -3.99 34.33
N GLY A 209 -2.52 -2.75 33.97
CA GLY A 209 -3.80 -2.34 33.36
C GLY A 209 -3.92 -2.61 31.85
N ASN A 210 -2.81 -2.79 31.12
CA ASN A 210 -2.79 -2.85 29.65
C ASN A 210 -1.95 -4.03 29.10
N PRO A 211 -2.26 -5.29 29.48
CA PRO A 211 -1.46 -6.43 29.03
C PRO A 211 -1.58 -6.68 27.53
N PHE A 212 -0.55 -7.31 26.95
CA PHE A 212 -0.62 -7.89 25.61
C PHE A 212 -1.85 -8.81 25.45
N LYS A 213 -2.57 -8.65 24.33
CA LYS A 213 -3.84 -9.37 24.06
C LYS A 213 -3.77 -10.36 22.89
N GLY A 214 -2.65 -10.42 22.17
CA GLY A 214 -2.49 -11.35 21.05
C GLY A 214 -2.66 -12.82 21.46
N LYS A 215 -3.35 -13.60 20.63
CA LYS A 215 -3.68 -15.01 20.85
C LYS A 215 -2.74 -15.96 20.12
N TYR A 216 -2.33 -15.62 18.90
CA TYR A 216 -1.69 -16.58 17.99
C TYR A 216 -0.16 -16.47 17.89
N ALA A 217 0.42 -15.36 18.34
CA ALA A 217 1.87 -15.20 18.44
C ALA A 217 2.26 -14.41 19.71
N LYS A 218 3.56 -14.30 19.98
CA LYS A 218 4.11 -13.58 21.13
C LYS A 218 4.46 -12.13 20.75
N PRO A 219 4.64 -11.24 21.74
CA PRO A 219 5.18 -9.90 21.51
C PRO A 219 6.42 -9.92 20.60
N GLY A 220 6.41 -9.09 19.55
CA GLY A 220 7.50 -8.94 18.59
C GLY A 220 7.59 -9.99 17.49
N ASP A 221 6.82 -11.08 17.58
CA ASP A 221 6.72 -12.04 16.47
C ASP A 221 6.11 -11.35 15.24
N ILE A 222 6.63 -11.71 14.07
CA ILE A 222 5.99 -11.41 12.79
C ILE A 222 5.35 -12.69 12.26
N VAL A 223 4.09 -12.64 11.89
CA VAL A 223 3.42 -13.73 11.20
C VAL A 223 3.26 -13.36 9.73
N TRP A 224 3.51 -14.31 8.82
CA TRP A 224 3.27 -14.14 7.40
C TRP A 224 2.68 -15.41 6.80
N PHE A 225 1.42 -15.33 6.37
CA PHE A 225 0.65 -16.50 5.94
C PHE A 225 -0.43 -16.13 4.93
N GLU A 226 -0.82 -17.12 4.12
CA GLU A 226 -2.07 -17.08 3.36
C GLU A 226 -3.23 -17.50 4.27
N LEU A 227 -4.28 -16.68 4.31
CA LEU A 227 -5.50 -16.96 5.04
C LEU A 227 -6.50 -17.65 4.12
N THR A 228 -6.93 -18.84 4.52
CA THR A 228 -7.89 -19.70 3.81
C THR A 228 -8.93 -20.25 4.80
N ASP A 229 -9.97 -20.91 4.30
CA ASP A 229 -10.94 -21.65 5.11
C ASP A 229 -10.32 -22.79 5.95
N LYS A 230 -9.10 -23.21 5.62
CA LYS A 230 -8.37 -24.32 6.26
C LYS A 230 -7.15 -23.88 7.07
N THR A 231 -6.82 -22.58 7.09
CA THR A 231 -5.66 -22.09 7.82
C THR A 231 -5.84 -22.32 9.33
N ASP A 232 -4.95 -23.12 9.94
CA ASP A 232 -4.91 -23.28 11.39
C ASP A 232 -4.20 -22.09 12.02
N LEU A 233 -4.98 -21.14 12.55
CA LEU A 233 -4.45 -19.92 13.17
C LEU A 233 -3.49 -20.21 14.34
N ASN A 234 -3.57 -21.38 15.00
CA ASN A 234 -2.64 -21.72 16.08
C ASN A 234 -1.22 -22.05 15.57
N LYS A 235 -1.06 -22.27 14.27
CA LYS A 235 0.19 -22.67 13.62
C LYS A 235 0.76 -21.61 12.68
N ILE A 236 0.14 -20.43 12.56
CA ILE A 236 0.62 -19.38 11.65
C ILE A 236 2.04 -18.89 11.99
N LYS A 237 2.45 -18.98 13.25
CA LYS A 237 3.84 -18.70 13.68
C LYS A 237 4.87 -19.70 13.16
N GLU A 238 4.43 -20.80 12.55
CA GLU A 238 5.28 -21.84 11.95
C GLU A 238 5.33 -21.69 10.41
N SER A 239 4.70 -20.65 9.86
CA SER A 239 4.60 -20.38 8.42
C SER A 239 5.48 -19.20 7.99
N GLY A 240 5.56 -18.91 6.68
CA GLY A 240 6.31 -17.78 6.15
C GLY A 240 7.81 -17.82 6.48
N LEU A 241 8.34 -16.72 7.02
CA LEU A 241 9.76 -16.59 7.39
C LEU A 241 10.17 -17.60 8.49
N GLN A 242 9.25 -17.95 9.39
CA GLN A 242 9.53 -18.92 10.44
C GLN A 242 9.69 -20.34 9.89
N ALA A 243 8.96 -20.69 8.83
CA ALA A 243 9.05 -22.00 8.20
C ALA A 243 10.44 -22.30 7.61
N ILE A 244 11.20 -21.26 7.28
CA ILE A 244 12.59 -21.36 6.77
C ILE A 244 13.65 -21.12 7.83
N GLY A 245 13.27 -21.10 9.10
CA GLY A 245 14.21 -20.92 10.20
C GLY A 245 14.68 -19.48 10.39
N MET A 246 14.05 -18.50 9.74
CA MET A 246 14.37 -17.06 9.93
C MET A 246 13.55 -16.42 11.06
N GLY A 247 13.09 -17.21 12.04
CA GLY A 247 12.16 -16.71 13.06
C GLY A 247 12.76 -15.66 14.00
N GLU A 248 14.06 -15.77 14.32
CA GLU A 248 14.74 -14.78 15.17
C GLU A 248 15.11 -13.52 14.39
N GLU A 249 15.50 -13.65 13.13
CA GLU A 249 15.75 -12.54 12.21
C GLU A 249 14.45 -11.79 11.89
N ALA A 250 13.34 -12.51 11.72
CA ALA A 250 12.02 -11.92 11.46
C ALA A 250 11.57 -10.97 12.58
N LYS A 251 11.89 -11.28 13.85
CA LYS A 251 11.59 -10.38 14.98
C LYS A 251 12.34 -9.05 14.92
N GLN A 252 13.48 -9.01 14.23
CA GLN A 252 14.27 -7.79 14.04
C GLN A 252 13.79 -6.95 12.86
N LEU A 253 12.96 -7.52 11.96
CA LEU A 253 12.39 -6.78 10.85
C LEU A 253 11.46 -5.70 11.38
N LYS A 254 11.55 -4.53 10.77
CA LYS A 254 10.68 -3.41 11.08
C LYS A 254 9.54 -3.37 10.08
N ILE A 255 8.29 -3.36 10.55
CA ILE A 255 7.13 -3.34 9.65
C ILE A 255 7.04 -2.00 8.91
N CYS A 256 7.51 -0.92 9.53
CA CYS A 256 7.63 0.39 8.90
C CYS A 256 8.82 0.50 7.92
N ASN A 257 9.69 -0.51 7.81
CA ASN A 257 10.79 -0.44 6.85
C ASN A 257 10.28 -0.74 5.43
N PRO A 258 10.56 0.12 4.43
CA PRO A 258 10.11 -0.05 3.04
C PRO A 258 10.58 -1.35 2.40
N ASN A 259 11.77 -1.84 2.78
CA ASN A 259 12.28 -3.13 2.31
C ASN A 259 11.47 -4.31 2.85
N THR A 260 10.95 -4.21 4.06
CA THR A 260 10.05 -5.24 4.62
C THR A 260 8.75 -5.31 3.83
N MET A 261 8.15 -4.15 3.51
CA MET A 261 6.95 -4.09 2.66
C MET A 261 7.24 -4.60 1.25
N ARG A 262 8.36 -4.16 0.63
CA ARG A 262 8.79 -4.63 -0.69
C ARG A 262 8.89 -6.15 -0.73
N MET A 263 9.59 -6.74 0.24
CA MET A 263 9.71 -8.19 0.37
C MET A 263 8.33 -8.85 0.48
N PHE A 264 7.47 -8.34 1.36
CA PHE A 264 6.13 -8.88 1.52
C PHE A 264 5.34 -8.86 0.22
N LEU A 265 5.29 -7.73 -0.49
CA LEU A 265 4.56 -7.60 -1.75
C LEU A 265 5.14 -8.50 -2.84
N GLU A 266 6.46 -8.52 -2.99
CA GLU A 266 7.17 -9.33 -3.99
C GLU A 266 6.89 -10.81 -3.78
N PHE A 267 7.13 -11.35 -2.58
CA PHE A 267 6.95 -12.76 -2.32
C PHE A 267 5.47 -13.18 -2.26
N SER A 268 4.60 -12.34 -1.68
CA SER A 268 3.16 -12.64 -1.58
C SER A 268 2.48 -12.61 -2.94
N SER A 269 2.86 -11.71 -3.85
CA SER A 269 2.35 -11.70 -5.23
C SER A 269 2.81 -12.92 -6.03
N LEU A 270 3.97 -13.50 -5.70
CA LEU A 270 4.46 -14.74 -6.31
C LEU A 270 3.75 -15.99 -5.77
N GLN A 271 3.51 -16.07 -4.47
CA GLN A 271 2.78 -17.18 -3.85
C GLN A 271 1.28 -17.12 -4.17
N CYS A 272 0.75 -15.90 -4.20
CA CYS A 272 -0.65 -15.58 -4.44
C CYS A 272 -0.80 -14.64 -5.64
N PRO A 273 -0.50 -15.11 -6.87
CA PRO A 273 -0.69 -14.29 -8.06
C PRO A 273 -2.17 -13.96 -8.23
N ALA A 274 -2.44 -12.77 -8.76
CA ALA A 274 -3.79 -12.33 -9.11
C ALA A 274 -3.76 -11.38 -10.30
N TYR A 275 -4.93 -11.21 -10.94
CA TYR A 275 -5.11 -10.17 -11.95
C TYR A 275 -5.14 -8.77 -11.34
N GLU A 276 -5.70 -8.66 -10.13
CA GLU A 276 -5.86 -7.40 -9.41
C GLU A 276 -5.37 -7.56 -7.97
N TYR A 277 -4.72 -6.51 -7.44
CA TYR A 277 -4.21 -6.50 -6.08
C TYR A 277 -4.94 -5.45 -5.23
N VAL A 278 -5.28 -5.82 -3.99
CA VAL A 278 -5.82 -4.93 -2.97
C VAL A 278 -4.81 -4.82 -1.84
N MET A 279 -4.58 -3.62 -1.33
CA MET A 279 -3.69 -3.39 -0.18
C MET A 279 -4.47 -2.85 1.01
N GLY A 280 -4.36 -3.51 2.16
CA GLY A 280 -4.89 -3.07 3.44
C GLY A 280 -3.74 -2.74 4.39
N ILE A 281 -3.64 -1.47 4.77
CA ILE A 281 -2.72 -1.00 5.81
C ILE A 281 -3.45 -1.03 7.14
N TRP A 282 -2.93 -1.80 8.10
CA TRP A 282 -3.53 -1.99 9.40
C TRP A 282 -2.67 -1.39 10.51
N GLY A 283 -3.23 -0.49 11.32
CA GLY A 283 -2.52 0.00 12.50
C GLY A 283 -2.80 1.44 12.86
N HIS A 284 -1.77 2.12 13.36
CA HIS A 284 -1.82 3.55 13.63
C HIS A 284 -1.45 4.37 12.39
N GLY A 285 -2.12 5.50 12.26
CA GLY A 285 -1.91 6.52 11.23
C GLY A 285 -1.91 7.89 11.90
N SER A 286 -1.16 8.84 11.33
CA SER A 286 -0.93 10.16 11.94
C SER A 286 -1.13 11.32 10.97
N ALA A 287 -1.77 11.06 9.82
CA ALA A 287 -1.88 11.99 8.69
C ALA A 287 -0.50 12.44 8.14
N PHE A 288 -0.50 13.53 7.36
CA PHE A 288 0.71 14.12 6.80
C PHE A 288 1.43 15.00 7.82
N ASP A 289 2.71 14.73 8.05
CA ASP A 289 3.59 15.55 8.89
C ASP A 289 4.62 16.29 8.03
N ALA A 290 4.41 17.59 7.83
CA ALA A 290 5.29 18.42 7.03
C ALA A 290 6.74 18.46 7.52
N MET A 291 7.02 18.19 8.79
CA MET A 291 8.39 18.22 9.33
C MET A 291 9.15 16.92 9.11
N ASN A 292 8.47 15.83 8.73
CA ASN A 292 9.03 14.47 8.69
C ASN A 292 8.70 13.67 7.42
N ASP A 293 7.63 14.02 6.69
CA ASP A 293 7.17 13.37 5.46
C ASP A 293 7.77 14.07 4.23
N VAL A 294 9.05 13.82 3.96
CA VAL A 294 9.78 14.42 2.83
C VAL A 294 10.43 13.38 1.92
N PRO A 295 10.43 13.58 0.59
CA PRO A 295 11.05 12.64 -0.34
C PRO A 295 12.56 12.40 -0.08
N GLY A 296 13.05 11.17 -0.27
CA GLY A 296 14.48 10.82 -0.29
C GLY A 296 15.11 10.45 1.07
N LYS A 297 14.31 9.99 2.03
CA LYS A 297 14.62 9.90 3.48
C LYS A 297 15.51 8.74 3.95
N TYR A 298 15.81 7.74 3.11
CA TYR A 298 16.42 6.46 3.54
C TYR A 298 17.82 6.56 4.21
N GLU A 299 18.47 7.73 4.22
CA GLU A 299 19.84 7.93 4.73
C GLU A 299 19.94 8.64 6.10
N ILE A 300 18.83 9.05 6.74
CA ILE A 300 18.87 9.88 7.98
C ILE A 300 18.49 9.06 9.23
N LYS A 301 19.27 9.21 10.31
CA LYS A 301 18.94 8.66 11.64
C LYS A 301 17.84 9.48 12.32
N ASN A 302 16.73 8.83 12.65
CA ASN A 302 15.59 9.30 13.47
C ASN A 302 14.67 10.39 12.89
N PRO A 303 13.72 10.05 12.00
CA PRO A 303 12.58 10.95 11.76
C PRO A 303 11.21 10.26 11.65
N THR A 304 10.22 10.69 12.46
CA THR A 304 8.90 10.04 12.57
C THR A 304 7.73 10.82 12.00
N ARG A 305 7.02 10.20 11.05
CA ARG A 305 5.58 9.84 11.03
C ARG A 305 5.18 9.44 9.61
N GLY A 306 3.96 8.93 9.41
CA GLY A 306 3.58 8.38 8.12
C GLY A 306 2.39 7.42 8.13
N VAL A 307 2.25 6.72 7.01
CA VAL A 307 1.19 5.76 6.65
C VAL A 307 1.11 4.57 7.61
N MET A 308 2.19 4.25 8.33
CA MET A 308 2.21 3.10 9.24
C MET A 308 3.30 3.22 10.30
N ALA A 309 2.90 3.02 11.56
CA ALA A 309 3.81 2.89 12.69
C ALA A 309 4.31 1.45 12.85
N ASP A 310 5.53 1.29 13.38
CA ASP A 310 5.96 0.04 14.00
C ASP A 310 6.04 0.21 15.51
N GLU A 311 5.01 -0.18 16.26
CA GLU A 311 5.04 -0.02 17.72
C GLU A 311 6.05 -0.92 18.44
N TRP A 312 6.63 -1.91 17.75
CA TRP A 312 7.72 -2.70 18.32
C TRP A 312 9.02 -1.93 18.42
N VAL A 313 9.24 -0.94 17.55
CA VAL A 313 10.43 -0.10 17.56
C VAL A 313 10.00 1.31 17.90
N ASP A 314 10.47 1.83 19.05
CA ASP A 314 10.02 3.13 19.54
C ASP A 314 10.21 4.20 18.46
N ASP A 315 9.11 4.89 18.13
CA ASP A 315 9.12 6.04 17.24
C ASP A 315 9.77 5.75 15.87
N GLU A 316 9.26 4.76 15.13
CA GLU A 316 9.57 4.58 13.69
C GLU A 316 8.32 4.38 12.84
N TRP A 317 8.28 5.06 11.69
CA TRP A 317 7.11 5.15 10.82
C TRP A 317 7.54 5.10 9.35
N MET A 318 6.66 4.56 8.51
CA MET A 318 6.80 4.58 7.04
C MET A 318 6.00 5.73 6.46
N ASP A 319 6.60 6.60 5.67
CA ASP A 319 5.88 7.66 4.96
C ASP A 319 5.28 7.20 3.61
N MET A 320 4.51 8.08 2.96
CA MET A 320 3.82 7.75 1.71
C MET A 320 4.76 7.59 0.51
N TYR A 321 5.90 8.28 0.50
CA TYR A 321 6.90 8.16 -0.57
C TYR A 321 7.64 6.83 -0.45
N GLU A 322 7.99 6.46 0.77
CA GLU A 322 8.58 5.18 1.12
C GLU A 322 7.69 3.98 0.74
N MET A 323 6.38 4.09 0.98
CA MET A 323 5.40 3.10 0.52
C MET A 323 5.40 2.99 -1.02
N ASN A 324 5.39 4.12 -1.74
CA ASN A 324 5.44 4.14 -3.21
C ASN A 324 6.69 3.44 -3.76
N ASP A 325 7.86 3.74 -3.16
CA ASP A 325 9.13 3.15 -3.58
C ASP A 325 9.14 1.65 -3.32
N ALA A 326 8.60 1.20 -2.17
CA ALA A 326 8.45 -0.23 -1.86
C ALA A 326 7.54 -0.96 -2.86
N MET A 327 6.40 -0.35 -3.22
CA MET A 327 5.45 -0.90 -4.21
C MET A 327 6.10 -1.06 -5.58
N LYS A 328 6.72 0.01 -6.10
CA LYS A 328 7.39 0.00 -7.40
C LYS A 328 8.55 -0.99 -7.43
N ALA A 329 9.34 -1.05 -6.37
CA ALA A 329 10.44 -1.99 -6.26
C ALA A 329 9.96 -3.46 -6.20
N ALA A 330 8.75 -3.71 -5.69
CA ALA A 330 8.10 -5.02 -5.73
C ALA A 330 7.47 -5.36 -7.09
N GLY A 331 7.46 -4.43 -8.05
CA GLY A 331 6.81 -4.58 -9.35
C GLY A 331 5.28 -4.44 -9.30
N ILE A 332 4.76 -3.77 -8.27
CA ILE A 332 3.35 -3.41 -8.17
C ILE A 332 3.20 -1.95 -8.57
N ASP A 333 2.77 -1.71 -9.80
CA ASP A 333 2.60 -0.34 -10.32
C ASP A 333 1.34 0.34 -9.77
N HIS A 334 0.29 -0.45 -9.51
CA HIS A 334 -1.02 0.05 -9.10
C HIS A 334 -1.83 -1.03 -8.38
N PHE A 335 -2.62 -0.63 -7.39
CA PHE A 335 -3.62 -1.47 -6.74
C PHE A 335 -5.01 -1.20 -7.33
N ASN A 336 -5.88 -2.19 -7.31
CA ASN A 336 -7.30 -1.93 -7.52
C ASN A 336 -7.88 -1.10 -6.36
N THR A 337 -7.55 -1.48 -5.13
CA THR A 337 -8.06 -0.81 -3.93
C THR A 337 -6.95 -0.69 -2.88
N LEU A 338 -6.83 0.50 -2.28
CA LEU A 338 -5.98 0.76 -1.12
C LEU A 338 -6.87 1.12 0.07
N MET A 339 -6.78 0.35 1.15
CA MET A 339 -7.54 0.55 2.38
C MET A 339 -6.62 1.02 3.50
N PHE A 340 -6.80 2.26 3.92
CA PHE A 340 -6.21 2.79 5.13
C PHE A 340 -7.07 2.43 6.34
N HIS A 341 -6.79 1.27 6.97
CA HIS A 341 -7.38 0.88 8.24
C HIS A 341 -6.56 1.48 9.40
N ASN A 342 -6.47 2.80 9.39
CA ASN A 342 -5.77 3.61 10.36
C ASN A 342 -6.28 5.06 10.35
N CYS A 343 -5.95 5.81 11.41
CA CYS A 343 -6.51 7.14 11.65
C CYS A 343 -5.98 8.21 10.70
N TYR A 344 -6.82 9.21 10.42
CA TYR A 344 -6.45 10.49 9.79
C TYR A 344 -5.88 10.43 8.36
N MET A 345 -5.97 9.29 7.67
CA MET A 345 -5.47 9.16 6.29
C MET A 345 -6.34 9.88 5.24
N GLY A 346 -7.52 10.35 5.63
CA GLY A 346 -8.46 11.14 4.81
C GLY A 346 -8.10 12.63 4.76
N ASN A 347 -6.83 12.96 4.54
CA ASN A 347 -6.36 14.33 4.37
C ASN A 347 -5.86 14.60 2.94
N MET A 348 -5.99 15.84 2.48
CA MET A 348 -5.67 16.26 1.11
C MET A 348 -4.21 16.04 0.76
N GLU A 349 -3.28 16.31 1.67
CA GLU A 349 -1.84 16.16 1.46
C GLU A 349 -1.48 14.69 1.17
N THR A 350 -2.02 13.78 1.98
CA THR A 350 -1.83 12.32 1.87
C THR A 350 -2.51 11.76 0.63
N LEU A 351 -3.80 12.07 0.44
CA LEU A 351 -4.59 11.47 -0.63
C LEU A 351 -4.24 12.03 -2.01
N THR A 352 -3.72 13.25 -2.08
CA THR A 352 -3.13 13.76 -3.33
C THR A 352 -1.98 12.85 -3.76
N GLN A 353 -1.08 12.43 -2.87
CA GLN A 353 -0.02 11.48 -3.23
C GLN A 353 -0.59 10.08 -3.55
N ALA A 354 -1.44 9.56 -2.66
CA ALA A 354 -1.94 8.18 -2.74
C ALA A 354 -2.88 7.92 -3.93
N ARG A 355 -3.48 8.95 -4.53
CA ARG A 355 -4.38 8.79 -5.70
C ARG A 355 -3.72 8.08 -6.89
N THR A 356 -2.40 8.11 -6.96
CA THR A 356 -1.63 7.43 -8.02
C THR A 356 -1.42 5.93 -7.75
N PHE A 357 -1.73 5.46 -6.54
CA PHE A 357 -1.41 4.10 -6.09
C PHE A 357 -2.56 3.13 -6.27
N ALA A 358 -3.80 3.62 -6.38
CA ALA A 358 -4.97 2.76 -6.52
C ALA A 358 -6.13 3.39 -7.31
N ASP A 359 -7.05 2.57 -7.84
CA ASP A 359 -8.30 3.06 -8.46
C ASP A 359 -9.29 3.56 -7.39
N TYR A 360 -9.31 2.87 -6.25
CA TYR A 360 -10.14 3.19 -5.11
C TYR A 360 -9.32 3.31 -3.83
N ILE A 361 -9.63 4.32 -3.02
CA ILE A 361 -9.03 4.49 -1.69
C ILE A 361 -10.12 4.47 -0.63
N PHE A 362 -9.90 3.71 0.44
CA PHE A 362 -10.66 3.85 1.67
C PHE A 362 -9.86 4.62 2.70
N ALA A 363 -10.45 5.67 3.28
CA ALA A 363 -9.80 6.50 4.28
C ALA A 363 -10.80 7.15 5.26
N SER A 364 -10.30 7.48 6.46
CA SER A 364 -10.98 8.28 7.47
C SER A 364 -10.26 9.61 7.65
N ALA A 365 -10.99 10.73 7.64
CA ALA A 365 -10.41 11.99 8.06
C ALA A 365 -10.21 12.03 9.59
N HIS A 366 -11.02 11.29 10.36
CA HIS A 366 -11.00 11.26 11.83
C HIS A 366 -10.13 10.13 12.41
N VAL A 367 -10.14 10.01 13.75
CA VAL A 367 -9.77 8.77 14.44
C VAL A 367 -10.64 7.65 13.87
N LEU A 368 -10.02 6.57 13.42
CA LEU A 368 -10.76 5.39 12.99
C LEU A 368 -11.01 4.48 14.19
N SER A 369 -12.27 4.40 14.64
CA SER A 369 -12.69 3.35 15.56
C SER A 369 -13.22 2.17 14.73
N SER A 370 -12.55 1.03 14.76
CA SER A 370 -13.01 -0.19 14.08
C SER A 370 -12.44 -1.44 14.72
N ASN A 371 -13.28 -2.44 14.96
CA ASN A 371 -12.89 -3.74 15.48
C ASN A 371 -12.64 -4.75 14.33
N GLY A 372 -12.11 -4.29 13.20
CA GLY A 372 -11.83 -5.11 12.01
C GLY A 372 -13.04 -5.41 11.12
N GLU A 373 -14.24 -4.97 11.49
CA GLU A 373 -15.45 -5.19 10.68
C GLU A 373 -15.42 -4.52 9.30
N LEU A 374 -14.67 -3.42 9.15
CA LEU A 374 -14.52 -2.75 7.85
C LEU A 374 -13.74 -3.63 6.87
N MET A 375 -12.54 -4.11 7.24
CA MET A 375 -11.76 -5.00 6.39
C MET A 375 -12.50 -6.32 6.12
N THR A 376 -13.10 -6.91 7.16
CA THR A 376 -13.90 -8.13 7.01
C THR A 376 -15.06 -7.94 6.06
N GLY A 377 -15.80 -6.83 6.20
CA GLY A 377 -16.96 -6.53 5.39
C GLY A 377 -16.59 -6.34 3.92
N PHE A 378 -15.48 -5.64 3.66
CA PHE A 378 -14.97 -5.45 2.30
C PHE A 378 -14.52 -6.76 1.65
N VAL A 379 -13.63 -7.53 2.30
CA VAL A 379 -13.13 -8.79 1.73
C VAL A 379 -14.27 -9.78 1.52
N ARG A 380 -15.22 -9.85 2.44
CA ARG A 380 -16.44 -10.66 2.28
C ARG A 380 -17.26 -10.19 1.07
N GLY A 381 -17.50 -8.88 0.96
CA GLY A 381 -18.20 -8.31 -0.18
C GLY A 381 -17.50 -8.60 -1.51
N LEU A 382 -16.16 -8.61 -1.51
CA LEU A 382 -15.36 -8.94 -2.69
C LEU A 382 -15.52 -10.40 -3.09
N VAL A 383 -15.52 -11.32 -2.12
CA VAL A 383 -15.82 -12.75 -2.36
C VAL A 383 -17.22 -12.91 -2.96
N GLU A 384 -18.23 -12.24 -2.39
CA GLU A 384 -19.63 -12.39 -2.79
C GLU A 384 -19.97 -11.77 -4.15
N THR A 385 -19.28 -10.69 -4.54
CA THR A 385 -19.65 -9.88 -5.71
C THR A 385 -18.60 -9.88 -6.82
N GLY A 386 -17.33 -10.15 -6.49
CA GLY A 386 -16.20 -9.98 -7.39
C GLY A 386 -16.00 -8.53 -7.87
N ASP A 387 -16.60 -7.54 -7.22
CA ASP A 387 -16.62 -6.15 -7.66
C ASP A 387 -16.28 -5.23 -6.48
N PRO A 388 -15.22 -4.41 -6.56
CA PRO A 388 -14.74 -3.63 -5.43
C PRO A 388 -15.73 -2.53 -5.00
N VAL A 389 -16.48 -1.96 -5.94
CA VAL A 389 -17.47 -0.92 -5.66
C VAL A 389 -18.63 -1.53 -4.87
N LYS A 390 -19.19 -2.64 -5.35
CA LYS A 390 -20.25 -3.36 -4.63
C LYS A 390 -19.76 -3.89 -3.28
N ALA A 391 -18.51 -4.37 -3.21
CA ALA A 391 -17.88 -4.80 -1.97
C ALA A 391 -17.79 -3.65 -0.95
N GLY A 392 -17.44 -2.44 -1.39
CA GLY A 392 -17.47 -1.24 -0.55
C GLY A 392 -18.86 -0.89 -0.02
N GLY A 393 -19.90 -1.02 -0.86
CA GLY A 393 -21.28 -0.85 -0.43
C GLY A 393 -21.71 -1.85 0.65
N LEU A 394 -21.41 -3.13 0.42
CA LEU A 394 -21.67 -4.22 1.36
C LEU A 394 -20.86 -4.09 2.65
N MET A 395 -19.61 -3.62 2.58
CA MET A 395 -18.78 -3.33 3.74
C MET A 395 -19.52 -2.43 4.72
N PHE A 396 -20.02 -1.28 4.24
CA PHE A 396 -20.76 -0.35 5.08
C PHE A 396 -22.08 -0.94 5.58
N GLU A 397 -22.80 -1.71 4.75
CA GLU A 397 -24.02 -2.40 5.18
C GLU A 397 -23.76 -3.35 6.36
N TYR A 398 -22.70 -4.15 6.27
CA TYR A 398 -22.33 -5.11 7.31
C TYR A 398 -21.75 -4.46 8.57
N SER A 399 -20.96 -3.39 8.42
CA SER A 399 -20.24 -2.77 9.53
C SER A 399 -21.08 -1.77 10.32
N THR A 400 -22.00 -1.03 9.67
CA THR A 400 -22.74 0.09 10.28
C THR A 400 -23.33 -0.24 11.67
N PRO A 401 -24.01 -1.39 11.90
CA PRO A 401 -24.63 -1.68 13.19
C PRO A 401 -23.65 -1.74 14.38
N VAL A 402 -22.40 -2.13 14.13
CA VAL A 402 -21.36 -2.24 15.16
C VAL A 402 -20.48 -0.98 15.17
N TRP A 403 -20.15 -0.48 13.98
CA TRP A 403 -19.22 0.62 13.77
C TRP A 403 -19.73 1.93 14.37
N GLN A 404 -21.01 2.27 14.21
CA GLN A 404 -21.57 3.50 14.78
C GLN A 404 -21.35 3.57 16.31
N ASN A 405 -21.67 2.48 17.01
CA ASN A 405 -21.53 2.41 18.46
C ASN A 405 -20.07 2.40 18.94
N SER A 406 -19.09 2.11 18.06
CA SER A 406 -17.67 2.09 18.43
C SER A 406 -17.09 3.48 18.71
N TYR A 407 -17.81 4.55 18.36
CA TYR A 407 -17.44 5.93 18.67
C TYR A 407 -18.12 6.48 19.94
N LEU A 408 -18.87 5.62 20.64
CA LEU A 408 -19.49 5.89 21.93
C LEU A 408 -18.79 5.07 23.02
N ALA A 409 -18.07 5.74 23.92
CA ALA A 409 -17.65 5.19 25.19
C ALA A 409 -18.25 6.04 26.32
N GLU A 410 -19.56 5.86 26.54
CA GLU A 410 -20.35 6.63 27.53
C GLU A 410 -19.76 6.52 28.94
N ASP A 411 -19.26 5.34 29.32
CA ASP A 411 -18.65 5.08 30.63
C ASP A 411 -17.30 5.78 30.84
N GLU A 412 -16.61 6.13 29.75
CA GLU A 412 -15.33 6.85 29.76
C GLU A 412 -15.53 8.36 29.51
N GLY A 413 -16.78 8.81 29.30
CA GLY A 413 -17.09 10.19 28.93
C GLY A 413 -16.56 10.60 27.54
N ILE A 414 -16.28 9.61 26.70
CA ILE A 414 -15.63 9.79 25.41
C ILE A 414 -16.68 9.62 24.29
N ILE A 415 -16.88 10.71 23.56
CA ILE A 415 -17.77 10.79 22.40
C ILE A 415 -16.96 11.40 21.26
N TYR A 416 -16.76 10.64 20.18
CA TYR A 416 -16.03 11.10 18.99
C TYR A 416 -16.96 11.16 17.78
N ASN A 417 -16.69 12.08 16.87
CA ASN A 417 -17.19 11.97 15.50
C ASN A 417 -16.26 11.04 14.71
N GLY A 418 -16.78 10.42 13.65
CA GLY A 418 -16.02 9.51 12.82
C GLY A 418 -16.52 9.51 11.39
N ASP A 419 -15.68 9.07 10.47
CA ASP A 419 -16.03 8.93 9.07
C ASP A 419 -15.22 7.80 8.44
N TYR A 420 -15.74 7.23 7.36
CA TYR A 420 -14.95 6.37 6.47
C TYR A 420 -15.55 6.41 5.07
N LYS A 421 -14.70 6.50 4.06
CA LYS A 421 -15.11 6.82 2.69
C LYS A 421 -14.40 5.94 1.68
N MET A 422 -15.12 5.47 0.68
CA MET A 422 -14.60 4.91 -0.56
C MET A 422 -14.52 6.01 -1.60
N ILE A 423 -13.30 6.28 -2.07
CA ILE A 423 -12.96 7.43 -2.91
C ILE A 423 -12.46 6.92 -4.26
N ARG A 424 -12.99 7.46 -5.35
CA ARG A 424 -12.49 7.27 -6.71
C ARG A 424 -11.31 8.17 -7.00
N THR A 425 -10.16 7.58 -7.30
CA THR A 425 -8.95 8.36 -7.58
C THR A 425 -9.00 9.01 -8.96
N ASP A 426 -9.71 8.42 -9.93
CA ASP A 426 -9.97 9.02 -11.25
C ASP A 426 -10.84 10.29 -11.20
N LYS A 427 -11.46 10.56 -10.04
CA LYS A 427 -12.27 11.76 -9.76
C LYS A 427 -11.62 12.70 -8.76
N PHE A 428 -10.35 12.50 -8.44
CA PHE A 428 -9.65 13.31 -7.46
C PHE A 428 -9.16 14.66 -8.02
N GLU A 429 -8.83 14.73 -9.31
CA GLU A 429 -8.28 15.94 -9.93
C GLU A 429 -9.21 17.17 -9.81
N PRO A 430 -10.55 17.07 -10.03
CA PRO A 430 -11.46 18.19 -9.80
C PRO A 430 -11.45 18.74 -8.36
N ILE A 431 -11.15 17.91 -7.35
CA ILE A 431 -11.01 18.34 -5.96
C ILE A 431 -9.75 19.19 -5.81
N VAL A 432 -8.64 18.75 -6.39
CA VAL A 432 -7.35 19.48 -6.39
C VAL A 432 -7.49 20.81 -7.13
N ASP A 433 -8.14 20.83 -8.29
CA ASP A 433 -8.40 22.05 -9.06
C ASP A 433 -9.25 23.05 -8.27
N ALA A 434 -10.31 22.59 -7.60
CA ALA A 434 -11.14 23.45 -6.77
C ALA A 434 -10.37 23.99 -5.54
N ALA A 435 -9.53 23.16 -4.91
CA ALA A 435 -8.65 23.60 -3.82
C ALA A 435 -7.62 24.63 -4.27
N LYS A 436 -7.08 24.49 -5.49
CA LYS A 436 -6.22 25.50 -6.12
C LYS A 436 -6.96 26.82 -6.29
N GLN A 437 -8.15 26.80 -6.88
CA GLN A 437 -8.96 28.01 -7.09
C GLN A 437 -9.30 28.68 -5.75
N LEU A 438 -9.61 27.88 -4.73
CA LEU A 438 -9.84 28.37 -3.38
C LEU A 438 -8.62 29.10 -2.82
N CYS A 439 -7.42 28.50 -2.92
CA CYS A 439 -6.17 29.12 -2.48
C CYS A 439 -5.87 30.43 -3.21
N ASP A 440 -5.96 30.43 -4.54
CA ASP A 440 -5.70 31.62 -5.35
C ASP A 440 -6.67 32.76 -4.99
N ARG A 441 -7.96 32.43 -4.79
CA ARG A 441 -8.98 33.42 -4.42
C ARG A 441 -8.81 33.93 -2.99
N LEU A 442 -8.46 33.07 -2.04
CA LEU A 442 -8.13 33.45 -0.66
C LEU A 442 -7.02 34.49 -0.62
N LEU A 443 -5.90 34.22 -1.31
CA LEU A 443 -4.76 35.13 -1.39
C LEU A 443 -5.12 36.48 -2.02
N ALA A 444 -5.97 36.49 -3.04
CA ALA A 444 -6.43 37.72 -3.68
C ALA A 444 -7.33 38.57 -2.78
N LEU A 445 -8.18 37.92 -1.96
CA LEU A 445 -9.15 38.61 -1.12
C LEU A 445 -8.58 39.04 0.24
N TYR A 446 -7.60 38.31 0.79
CA TYR A 446 -7.10 38.54 2.15
C TYR A 446 -6.70 39.99 2.45
N PRO A 447 -5.97 40.71 1.57
CA PRO A 447 -5.60 42.10 1.82
C PRO A 447 -6.78 43.07 1.98
N THR A 448 -7.97 42.71 1.50
CA THR A 448 -9.15 43.59 1.48
C THR A 448 -10.34 43.07 2.28
N GLN A 449 -10.37 41.76 2.56
CA GLN A 449 -11.48 41.08 3.26
C GLN A 449 -11.01 40.25 4.46
N LYS A 450 -9.86 40.63 5.05
CA LYS A 450 -9.23 39.93 6.19
C LYS A 450 -10.23 39.55 7.28
N ASP A 451 -11.01 40.49 7.80
CA ASP A 451 -11.93 40.25 8.92
C ASP A 451 -12.99 39.18 8.61
N ALA A 452 -13.47 39.10 7.36
CA ALA A 452 -14.43 38.09 6.95
C ALA A 452 -13.78 36.71 6.82
N ILE A 453 -12.58 36.65 6.23
CA ILE A 453 -11.81 35.41 6.08
C ILE A 453 -11.37 34.88 7.45
N ASP A 454 -10.94 35.75 8.36
CA ASP A 454 -10.57 35.38 9.74
C ASP A 454 -11.77 34.83 10.51
N ARG A 455 -12.99 35.38 10.32
CA ARG A 455 -14.21 34.83 10.91
C ARG A 455 -14.52 33.43 10.39
N ALA A 456 -14.45 33.20 9.07
CA ALA A 456 -14.62 31.88 8.49
C ALA A 456 -13.57 30.89 9.04
N THR A 457 -12.31 31.32 9.10
CA THR A 457 -11.16 30.53 9.57
C THR A 457 -11.26 30.16 11.05
N LYS A 458 -11.92 30.96 11.91
CA LYS A 458 -12.21 30.61 13.31
C LYS A 458 -13.36 29.61 13.48
N SER A 459 -14.23 29.51 12.48
CA SER A 459 -15.46 28.73 12.55
C SER A 459 -15.38 27.38 11.83
N VAL A 460 -14.35 27.16 11.01
CA VAL A 460 -14.18 25.89 10.30
C VAL A 460 -14.02 24.72 11.26
N TYR A 461 -14.70 23.62 10.94
CA TYR A 461 -14.65 22.38 11.69
C TYR A 461 -13.25 21.75 11.68
N ARG A 462 -12.73 21.48 12.87
CA ARG A 462 -11.47 20.78 13.10
C ARG A 462 -11.75 19.30 13.30
N VAL A 463 -11.12 18.49 12.47
CA VAL A 463 -11.31 17.03 12.42
C VAL A 463 -10.59 16.33 13.57
N GLU A 464 -9.43 16.85 13.96
CA GLU A 464 -8.65 16.31 15.08
C GLU A 464 -8.86 17.11 16.39
N PRO A 465 -9.46 16.52 17.44
CA PRO A 465 -9.76 17.27 18.66
C PRO A 465 -8.53 17.56 19.54
N ILE A 466 -8.48 18.78 20.10
CA ILE A 466 -7.57 19.19 21.19
C ILE A 466 -8.17 18.73 22.54
N ARG A 467 -7.40 18.06 23.41
CA ARG A 467 -7.90 17.47 24.68
C ARG A 467 -7.62 18.35 25.91
N GLY A 468 -8.67 18.82 26.59
CA GLY A 468 -8.60 19.30 27.99
C GLY A 468 -7.52 20.37 28.25
N ASN A 469 -6.97 20.42 29.47
CA ASN A 469 -5.93 21.38 29.92
C ASN A 469 -4.62 21.40 29.10
N GLU A 470 -4.56 20.78 27.91
CA GLU A 470 -3.49 20.91 26.92
C GLU A 470 -3.57 22.24 26.14
N SER A 471 -4.07 23.31 26.77
CA SER A 471 -4.33 24.62 26.15
C SER A 471 -3.11 25.38 25.61
N LEU A 472 -1.98 24.71 25.42
CA LEU A 472 -0.75 25.25 24.85
C LEU A 472 0.07 24.29 23.96
N LYS A 473 -0.40 23.09 23.60
CA LYS A 473 0.38 22.24 22.67
C LYS A 473 -0.12 22.40 21.24
N PHE A 474 0.35 23.51 20.67
CA PHE A 474 0.79 23.64 19.28
C PHE A 474 -0.19 23.31 18.15
N GLU A 475 -0.75 24.34 17.51
CA GLU A 475 -1.56 24.20 16.28
C GLU A 475 -0.90 23.32 15.20
N TRP A 476 0.44 23.35 15.12
CA TRP A 476 1.24 22.56 14.18
C TRP A 476 1.17 21.04 14.40
N GLU A 477 0.79 20.57 15.58
CA GLU A 477 0.63 19.13 15.85
C GLU A 477 -0.67 18.55 15.28
N LYS A 478 -1.71 19.39 15.10
CA LYS A 478 -3.06 18.95 14.74
C LYS A 478 -3.73 19.86 13.69
N PRO A 479 -3.11 20.09 12.53
CA PRO A 479 -3.54 21.14 11.60
C PRO A 479 -4.73 20.75 10.70
N PHE A 480 -5.53 19.74 11.03
CA PHE A 480 -6.47 19.13 10.09
C PHE A 480 -7.92 19.65 10.23
N PHE A 481 -8.42 20.28 9.16
CA PHE A 481 -9.74 20.91 9.10
C PHE A 481 -10.51 20.52 7.84
N ASP A 482 -11.84 20.50 7.90
CA ASP A 482 -12.66 20.14 6.73
C ASP A 482 -12.59 21.21 5.64
N ILE A 483 -12.09 20.85 4.45
CA ILE A 483 -11.85 21.81 3.37
C ILE A 483 -13.14 22.33 2.72
N ALA A 484 -14.19 21.51 2.66
CA ALA A 484 -15.46 21.91 2.09
C ALA A 484 -16.21 22.87 3.01
N ASP A 485 -16.24 22.56 4.31
CA ASP A 485 -16.76 23.50 5.32
C ASP A 485 -16.02 24.84 5.28
N TYR A 486 -14.69 24.81 5.15
CA TYR A 486 -13.92 26.05 5.02
C TYR A 486 -14.37 26.87 3.81
N ALA A 487 -14.49 26.26 2.63
CA ALA A 487 -14.94 26.94 1.42
C ALA A 487 -16.34 27.54 1.56
N GLN A 488 -17.26 26.81 2.20
CA GLN A 488 -18.63 27.27 2.45
C GLN A 488 -18.67 28.46 3.40
N LEU A 489 -17.91 28.41 4.50
CA LEU A 489 -17.79 29.51 5.46
C LEU A 489 -17.15 30.74 4.83
N LEU A 490 -16.11 30.56 4.01
CA LEU A 490 -15.47 31.65 3.27
C LEU A 490 -16.45 32.34 2.33
N ALA A 491 -17.20 31.57 1.54
CA ALA A 491 -18.22 32.12 0.65
C ALA A 491 -19.31 32.90 1.41
N LYS A 492 -19.73 32.38 2.56
CA LYS A 492 -20.75 33.01 3.43
C LYS A 492 -20.26 34.32 4.05
N GLU A 493 -19.08 34.31 4.68
CA GLU A 493 -18.59 35.46 5.45
C GLU A 493 -18.11 36.61 4.55
N THR A 494 -17.56 36.30 3.38
CA THR A 494 -17.10 37.31 2.40
C THR A 494 -18.23 37.81 1.50
N GLY A 495 -19.26 36.99 1.27
CA GLY A 495 -20.28 37.24 0.25
C GLY A 495 -19.74 37.21 -1.18
N ASP A 496 -18.53 36.68 -1.38
CA ASP A 496 -17.86 36.66 -2.66
C ASP A 496 -18.49 35.64 -3.62
N ALA A 497 -18.87 36.11 -4.82
CA ALA A 497 -19.55 35.28 -5.81
C ALA A 497 -18.65 34.16 -6.35
N GLU A 498 -17.34 34.42 -6.47
CA GLU A 498 -16.37 33.45 -6.96
C GLU A 498 -16.13 32.35 -5.92
N LEU A 499 -15.94 32.70 -4.63
CA LEU A 499 -15.88 31.72 -3.54
C LEU A 499 -17.14 30.86 -3.44
N LYS A 500 -18.32 31.43 -3.70
CA LYS A 500 -19.57 30.65 -3.76
C LYS A 500 -19.56 29.62 -4.88
N THR A 501 -19.05 29.98 -6.06
CA THR A 501 -18.89 29.05 -7.19
C THR A 501 -17.83 27.99 -6.90
N ILE A 502 -16.70 28.37 -6.30
CA ILE A 502 -15.62 27.45 -5.91
C ILE A 502 -16.13 26.44 -4.88
N SER A 503 -16.82 26.90 -3.83
CA SER A 503 -17.43 26.04 -2.82
C SER A 503 -18.40 25.02 -3.42
N ALA A 504 -19.30 25.46 -4.32
CA ALA A 504 -20.22 24.54 -5.00
C ALA A 504 -19.49 23.55 -5.93
N THR A 505 -18.39 23.96 -6.55
CA THR A 505 -17.55 23.10 -7.41
C THR A 505 -16.85 22.03 -6.56
N LEU A 506 -16.29 22.43 -5.42
CA LEU A 506 -15.65 21.52 -4.47
C LEU A 506 -16.64 20.49 -3.91
N ASP A 507 -17.84 20.92 -3.49
CA ASP A 507 -18.91 20.03 -3.03
C ASP A 507 -19.32 19.01 -4.10
N ASN A 508 -19.43 19.44 -5.35
CA ASN A 508 -19.77 18.55 -6.46
C ASN A 508 -18.63 17.56 -6.77
N ALA A 509 -17.37 18.01 -6.71
CA ALA A 509 -16.21 17.15 -6.89
C ALA A 509 -16.16 16.03 -5.84
N PHE A 510 -16.42 16.36 -4.56
CA PHE A 510 -16.53 15.35 -3.50
C PHE A 510 -17.69 14.38 -3.72
N LYS A 511 -18.87 14.85 -4.15
CA LYS A 511 -20.01 13.98 -4.47
C LYS A 511 -19.71 13.00 -5.61
N GLU A 512 -18.92 13.41 -6.60
CA GLU A 512 -18.51 12.53 -7.70
C GLU A 512 -17.42 11.53 -7.28
N ALA A 513 -16.51 11.94 -6.39
CA ALA A 513 -15.43 11.09 -5.93
C ALA A 513 -15.86 10.07 -4.87
N PHE A 514 -16.77 10.44 -3.96
CA PHE A 514 -17.22 9.55 -2.88
C PHE A 514 -18.34 8.63 -3.36
N ILE A 515 -18.02 7.35 -3.54
CA ILE A 515 -19.00 6.34 -3.96
C ILE A 515 -19.86 5.88 -2.78
N HIS A 516 -19.18 5.52 -1.71
CA HIS A 516 -19.77 4.98 -0.50
C HIS A 516 -19.10 5.62 0.70
N TYR A 517 -19.89 6.12 1.63
CA TYR A 517 -19.37 6.72 2.84
C TYR A 517 -20.37 6.58 3.98
N ARG A 518 -19.84 6.66 5.18
CA ARG A 518 -20.62 6.76 6.41
C ARG A 518 -19.96 7.77 7.33
N ASP A 519 -20.79 8.61 7.91
CA ASP A 519 -20.42 9.57 8.95
C ASP A 519 -21.08 9.14 10.26
N VAL A 520 -20.38 9.38 11.36
CA VAL A 520 -20.84 9.15 12.72
C VAL A 520 -20.77 10.49 13.45
N ASN A 521 -21.95 11.01 13.80
CA ASN A 521 -22.14 12.32 14.39
C ASN A 521 -22.75 12.19 15.78
N TYR A 522 -21.97 12.55 16.80
CA TYR A 522 -22.46 12.56 18.18
C TYR A 522 -22.33 13.93 18.87
N SER A 523 -21.63 14.89 18.25
CA SER A 523 -21.54 16.26 18.74
C SER A 523 -22.71 17.14 18.28
N LYS A 524 -23.03 18.21 19.03
CA LYS A 524 -24.00 19.23 18.59
C LYS A 524 -23.45 20.14 17.49
N GLU A 525 -22.13 20.25 17.41
CA GLU A 525 -21.38 21.04 16.43
C GLU A 525 -20.77 20.08 15.40
N HIS A 526 -21.64 19.50 14.57
CA HIS A 526 -21.25 18.60 13.48
C HIS A 526 -21.61 19.20 12.13
N LEU A 527 -20.90 18.74 11.10
CA LEU A 527 -21.30 18.93 9.71
C LEU A 527 -22.34 17.88 9.33
N ASP A 528 -23.24 18.22 8.40
CA ASP A 528 -24.17 17.25 7.83
C ASP A 528 -23.42 16.05 7.23
N HIS A 529 -22.27 16.33 6.58
CA HIS A 529 -21.33 15.36 6.05
C HIS A 529 -19.89 15.87 6.20
N TYR A 530 -18.97 14.96 6.53
CA TYR A 530 -17.54 15.26 6.52
C TYR A 530 -16.96 15.04 5.12
N THR A 531 -15.97 15.83 4.72
CA THR A 531 -15.24 15.65 3.45
C THR A 531 -13.85 15.08 3.70
N LEU A 532 -12.80 15.73 3.19
CA LEU A 532 -11.40 15.43 3.51
C LEU A 532 -10.84 16.58 4.34
N SER A 533 -9.90 16.27 5.22
CA SER A 533 -9.20 17.31 5.95
C SER A 533 -8.10 17.95 5.09
N VAL A 534 -7.73 19.18 5.40
CA VAL A 534 -6.58 19.90 4.84
C VAL A 534 -5.80 20.55 5.97
N CYS A 535 -4.48 20.68 5.81
CA CYS A 535 -3.66 21.48 6.71
C CYS A 535 -4.12 22.94 6.72
N LEU A 536 -4.39 23.50 7.89
CA LEU A 536 -4.60 24.92 8.12
C LEU A 536 -3.81 25.35 9.35
N LEU A 537 -2.98 26.38 9.19
CA LEU A 537 -2.05 26.85 10.21
C LEU A 537 -1.90 28.37 10.17
N ASN A 538 -1.60 28.93 11.33
CA ASN A 538 -1.12 30.30 11.44
C ASN A 538 0.30 30.41 10.83
N HIS A 539 0.56 31.50 10.11
CA HIS A 539 1.87 31.85 9.54
C HIS A 539 3.00 31.75 10.57
N LYS A 540 2.74 32.14 11.82
CA LYS A 540 3.72 32.05 12.91
C LYS A 540 4.24 30.63 13.11
N TYR A 541 3.39 29.62 12.99
CA TYR A 541 3.78 28.22 13.13
C TYR A 541 4.31 27.67 11.80
N TYR A 542 3.71 28.05 10.68
CA TYR A 542 4.15 27.62 9.35
C TYR A 542 5.61 28.00 9.04
N SER A 543 5.99 29.23 9.38
CA SER A 543 7.34 29.80 9.14
C SER A 543 8.30 29.63 10.32
N HIS A 544 7.89 28.91 11.38
CA HIS A 544 8.70 28.78 12.58
C HIS A 544 9.96 27.94 12.33
N ASN A 545 11.07 28.33 12.97
CA ASN A 545 12.29 27.52 12.95
C ASN A 545 12.24 26.47 14.06
N TYR A 546 11.88 25.23 13.69
CA TYR A 546 11.67 24.13 14.63
C TYR A 546 12.94 23.39 15.01
N HIS A 547 14.06 23.59 14.29
CA HIS A 547 15.35 22.95 14.60
C HIS A 547 15.92 23.34 15.98
N ASN A 548 15.41 24.40 16.61
CA ASN A 548 15.89 24.89 17.91
C ASN A 548 14.95 24.60 19.09
N VAL A 549 13.84 23.89 18.88
CA VAL A 549 12.72 23.88 19.84
C VAL A 549 12.17 22.48 20.17
N ILE A 550 12.38 21.47 19.31
CA ILE A 550 11.76 20.14 19.47
C ILE A 550 12.83 19.05 19.67
N THR A 551 12.61 18.21 20.68
CA THR A 551 13.22 16.88 20.81
C THR A 551 12.12 15.83 20.52
N PRO A 552 12.27 14.93 19.53
CA PRO A 552 13.40 14.78 18.59
C PRO A 552 13.51 15.89 17.53
N GLU A 553 14.71 16.10 16.97
CA GLU A 553 14.99 17.14 15.97
C GLU A 553 14.22 16.84 14.66
N PRO A 554 13.40 17.78 14.14
CA PRO A 554 12.69 17.58 12.87
C PRO A 554 13.65 17.57 11.68
N LEU A 555 13.28 16.89 10.59
CA LEU A 555 14.09 16.87 9.35
C LEU A 555 14.21 18.23 8.69
N ASN A 556 13.16 19.04 8.81
CA ASN A 556 13.05 20.34 8.19
C ASN A 556 12.06 21.21 8.97
N ASN A 557 12.08 22.51 8.70
CA ASN A 557 11.00 23.39 9.16
C ASN A 557 9.68 23.04 8.47
N TYR A 558 8.55 23.41 9.08
CA TYR A 558 7.23 23.02 8.60
C TYR A 558 6.98 23.46 7.14
N ASN A 559 7.27 24.71 6.81
CA ASN A 559 7.17 25.22 5.43
C ASN A 559 8.04 24.43 4.44
N GLU A 560 9.30 24.18 4.77
CA GLU A 560 10.27 23.52 3.89
C GLU A 560 9.84 22.12 3.47
N GLY A 561 9.15 21.38 4.33
CA GLY A 561 8.63 20.05 3.98
C GLY A 561 7.20 20.08 3.44
N TYR A 562 6.35 20.97 3.94
CA TYR A 562 5.01 21.15 3.37
C TYR A 562 5.09 21.53 1.89
N GLU A 563 6.01 22.42 1.52
CA GLU A 563 6.21 22.86 0.13
C GLU A 563 6.71 21.73 -0.80
N LYS A 564 7.21 20.63 -0.24
CA LYS A 564 7.60 19.44 -1.01
C LYS A 564 6.42 18.50 -1.28
N CYS A 565 5.28 18.64 -0.60
CA CYS A 565 4.14 17.76 -0.83
C CYS A 565 3.46 18.04 -2.18
N ASP A 566 2.90 17.01 -2.79
CA ASP A 566 2.26 17.13 -4.10
C ASP A 566 1.03 18.05 -4.07
N PHE A 567 0.29 18.07 -2.95
CA PHE A 567 -0.84 18.98 -2.77
C PHE A 567 -0.40 20.45 -2.86
N HIS A 568 0.69 20.83 -2.17
CA HIS A 568 1.25 22.18 -2.29
C HIS A 568 1.69 22.47 -3.72
N LYS A 569 2.46 21.57 -4.35
CA LYS A 569 2.98 21.79 -5.71
C LYS A 569 1.87 22.04 -6.73
N LEU A 570 0.73 21.38 -6.57
CA LEU A 570 -0.41 21.50 -7.47
C LEU A 570 -1.28 22.74 -7.16
N THR A 571 -1.49 23.06 -5.89
CA THR A 571 -2.48 24.08 -5.49
C THR A 571 -1.87 25.41 -5.09
N GLY A 572 -0.63 25.42 -4.62
CA GLY A 572 0.00 26.56 -3.96
C GLY A 572 -0.44 26.78 -2.50
N TRP A 573 -1.15 25.82 -1.87
CA TRP A 573 -1.78 25.98 -0.55
C TRP A 573 -0.84 26.51 0.55
N GLY A 574 0.43 26.14 0.52
CA GLY A 574 1.44 26.64 1.47
C GLY A 574 1.59 28.17 1.46
N LYS A 575 1.32 28.84 0.33
CA LYS A 575 1.29 30.31 0.26
C LYS A 575 0.15 30.90 1.09
N TRP A 576 -0.99 30.21 1.15
CA TRP A 576 -2.08 30.60 2.04
C TRP A 576 -1.69 30.40 3.50
N LEU A 577 -1.05 29.27 3.84
CA LEU A 577 -0.51 29.04 5.20
C LEU A 577 0.50 30.11 5.62
N ASP A 578 1.35 30.55 4.69
CA ASP A 578 2.32 31.62 4.91
C ASP A 578 1.69 33.03 5.02
N THR A 579 0.40 33.16 4.69
CA THR A 579 -0.34 34.43 4.75
C THR A 579 -1.33 34.46 5.93
N ASN A 580 -1.83 33.31 6.35
CA ASN A 580 -2.88 33.21 7.35
C ASN A 580 -2.41 33.67 8.73
N GLU A 581 -2.93 34.79 9.23
CA GLU A 581 -2.57 35.30 10.57
C GLU A 581 -3.49 34.80 11.69
N GLN A 582 -4.45 33.93 11.38
CA GLN A 582 -5.49 33.53 12.32
C GLN A 582 -5.04 32.42 13.28
N ASP A 583 -5.25 32.61 14.58
CA ASP A 583 -5.14 31.58 15.64
C ASP A 583 -6.31 30.58 15.53
N LEU A 584 -6.00 29.29 15.56
CA LEU A 584 -6.92 28.20 15.30
C LEU A 584 -7.27 27.38 16.56
N GLY A 585 -6.81 27.78 17.75
CA GLY A 585 -6.93 26.98 18.97
C GLY A 585 -8.36 26.70 19.45
N ASN A 586 -9.35 27.47 18.99
CA ASN A 586 -10.74 27.43 19.48
C ASN A 586 -11.78 27.02 18.42
N ASN A 587 -11.35 26.43 17.32
CA ASN A 587 -12.26 25.94 16.27
C ASN A 587 -13.21 24.85 16.80
N PRO A 588 -14.42 24.72 16.24
CA PRO A 588 -15.35 23.63 16.57
C PRO A 588 -14.70 22.26 16.37
N GLN A 589 -14.80 21.38 17.38
CA GLN A 589 -14.04 20.12 17.39
C GLN A 589 -14.63 18.98 18.25
N LYS A 590 -15.66 19.20 19.10
CA LYS A 590 -16.04 18.23 20.15
C LYS A 590 -17.52 18.13 20.54
N GLY A 591 -17.91 16.88 20.83
CA GLY A 591 -19.08 16.47 21.61
C GLY A 591 -18.80 16.14 23.08
N SER A 592 -17.73 16.62 23.72
CA SER A 592 -17.52 16.45 25.17
C SER A 592 -16.86 17.66 25.86
N GLY A 593 -17.67 18.31 26.71
CA GLY A 593 -17.21 18.77 28.03
C GLY A 593 -16.56 20.15 28.16
N GLY A 594 -17.35 21.21 28.04
CA GLY A 594 -17.07 22.51 28.65
C GLY A 594 -18.36 23.31 28.76
N LYS A 595 -18.78 23.69 29.97
CA LYS A 595 -20.00 24.47 30.18
C LYS A 595 -19.93 25.78 29.39
N LEU A 596 -20.98 26.05 28.62
CA LEU A 596 -21.33 27.38 28.16
C LEU A 596 -21.46 28.31 29.39
N LEU A 597 -20.72 29.41 29.37
CA LEU A 597 -21.11 30.64 30.06
C LEU A 597 -21.80 31.55 29.04
#